data_AF-A0A2N5M9H4-F1
#
_entry.id   AF-A0A2N5M9H4-F1
#
_cell.length_a   1.000
_cell.length_b   1.000
_cell.length_c   1.000
_cell.angle_alpha   90.00
_cell.angle_beta   90.00
_cell.angle_gamma   90.00
#
_symmetry.space_group_name_H-M   'P 1'
#
loop_
_entity.id
_entity.type
_entity.pdbx_description
1 polymer ?
#
loop_
_entity_poly.entity_id
_entity_poly.type
_entity_poly.pdbx_seq_one_letter_code
_entity_poly.pdbx_strand_id
1 'polypeptide(L)'
;MFIKKNNVNNTEPPPAAAMNFDLEKVQPFLIELSSVLDSGFTESDIKAIQSKIEKMEENNEIKEIGSFHVIYQGEPAKIRMEAEIHIEDDLKEVVLNMYSNQVLVKTIDEEMMKFADERGM
;
A
#
# COMPACT_ATOMS: atom_id res chain seq x y z
N MET A 1 7.28 35.08 33.76
CA MET A 1 6.24 34.03 33.78
C MET A 1 6.22 33.39 32.40
N PHE A 2 6.61 32.12 32.34
CA PHE A 2 6.56 31.30 31.15
C PHE A 2 5.10 31.11 30.72
N ILE A 3 4.79 31.12 29.42
CA ILE A 3 4.43 29.91 28.65
C ILE A 3 4.76 30.17 27.17
N LYS A 4 5.75 29.43 26.64
CA LYS A 4 5.94 29.17 25.22
C LYS A 4 5.51 27.72 25.00
N LYS A 5 4.33 27.50 24.43
CA LYS A 5 3.82 26.22 23.89
C LYS A 5 2.84 26.64 22.79
N ASN A 6 2.99 26.23 21.53
CA ASN A 6 3.06 24.84 21.12
C ASN A 6 4.14 24.61 20.05
N ASN A 7 4.92 23.55 20.27
CA ASN A 7 5.67 22.85 19.24
C ASN A 7 4.64 22.26 18.28
N VAL A 8 4.51 22.82 17.08
CA VAL A 8 3.89 22.11 15.96
C VAL A 8 4.91 21.05 15.59
N ASN A 9 4.66 19.80 15.97
CA ASN A 9 5.48 18.68 15.53
C ASN A 9 5.36 18.60 14.00
N ASN A 10 6.34 19.16 13.29
CA ASN A 10 6.58 18.92 11.87
C ASN A 10 7.10 17.48 11.71
N THR A 11 6.25 16.49 11.96
CA THR A 11 6.55 15.11 11.56
C THR A 11 6.26 15.02 10.07
N GLU A 12 7.32 14.83 9.27
CA GLU A 12 7.18 14.43 7.87
C GLU A 12 6.20 13.25 7.76
N PRO A 13 5.35 13.21 6.72
CA PRO A 13 4.49 12.06 6.51
C PRO A 13 5.34 10.79 6.43
N PRO A 14 4.87 9.66 7.00
CA PRO A 14 5.62 8.42 6.91
C PRO A 14 5.88 8.09 5.43
N PRO A 15 7.07 7.58 5.08
CA PRO A 15 7.40 7.28 3.69
C PRO A 15 6.40 6.27 3.14
N ALA A 16 6.05 6.45 1.88
CA ALA A 16 5.06 5.65 1.18
C ALA A 16 5.50 5.37 -0.26
N ALA A 17 5.19 4.17 -0.74
CA ALA A 17 5.16 3.84 -2.16
C ALA A 17 3.70 3.84 -2.61
N ALA A 18 3.43 4.34 -3.82
CA ALA A 18 2.07 4.43 -4.35
C ALA A 18 2.06 4.17 -5.85
N MET A 19 1.09 3.38 -6.31
CA MET A 19 0.89 3.11 -7.73
C MET A 19 -0.60 2.92 -8.03
N ASN A 20 -1.02 3.32 -9.23
CA ASN A 20 -2.35 3.03 -9.77
C ASN A 20 -2.36 1.61 -10.37
N PHE A 21 -3.38 0.84 -10.05
CA PHE A 21 -3.64 -0.49 -10.55
C PHE A 21 -5.05 -0.60 -11.11
N ASP A 22 -5.19 -1.36 -12.20
CA ASP A 22 -6.46 -2.04 -12.47
C ASP A 22 -6.80 -2.93 -11.27
N LEU A 23 -8.08 -2.98 -10.88
CA LEU A 23 -8.52 -3.77 -9.72
C LEU A 23 -8.05 -5.24 -9.78
N GLU A 24 -8.03 -5.85 -10.97
CA GLU A 24 -7.60 -7.24 -11.18
C GLU A 24 -6.09 -7.46 -10.99
N LYS A 25 -5.29 -6.39 -11.02
CA LYS A 25 -3.83 -6.44 -10.88
C LYS A 25 -3.34 -6.26 -9.44
N VAL A 26 -4.20 -5.81 -8.52
CA VAL A 26 -3.86 -5.65 -7.09
C VAL A 26 -3.44 -6.99 -6.48
N GLN A 27 -4.25 -8.04 -6.64
CA GLN A 27 -3.92 -9.35 -6.09
C GLN A 27 -2.62 -9.95 -6.67
N PRO A 28 -2.40 -10.01 -8.00
CA PRO A 28 -1.13 -10.44 -8.58
C PRO A 28 0.08 -9.68 -8.02
N PHE A 29 -0.01 -8.36 -7.91
CA PHE A 29 1.07 -7.55 -7.34
C PHE A 29 1.39 -7.94 -5.89
N LEU A 30 0.37 -8.12 -5.04
CA LEU A 30 0.59 -8.51 -3.64
C LEU A 30 1.24 -9.90 -3.52
N ILE A 31 0.97 -10.82 -4.46
CA ILE A 31 1.63 -12.14 -4.51
C ILE A 31 3.11 -12.00 -4.86
N GLU A 32 3.44 -11.16 -5.85
CA GLU A 32 4.82 -10.92 -6.27
C GLU A 32 5.61 -10.19 -5.20
N LEU A 33 5.02 -9.14 -4.61
CA LEU A 33 5.62 -8.43 -3.49
C LEU A 33 5.87 -9.37 -2.30
N SER A 34 4.95 -10.28 -1.99
CA SER A 34 5.19 -11.29 -0.95
C SER A 34 6.40 -12.18 -1.22
N SER A 35 6.78 -12.38 -2.49
CA SER A 35 7.90 -13.25 -2.87
C SER A 35 9.27 -12.61 -2.66
N VAL A 36 9.35 -11.29 -2.50
CA VAL A 36 10.60 -10.58 -2.14
C VAL A 36 10.75 -10.35 -0.63
N LEU A 37 9.74 -10.73 0.15
CA LEU A 37 9.75 -10.68 1.61
C LEU A 37 10.10 -12.06 2.15
N ASP A 38 10.84 -12.13 3.26
CA ASP A 38 11.13 -13.41 3.92
C ASP A 38 9.84 -14.05 4.48
N SER A 39 8.91 -13.19 4.91
CA SER A 39 7.55 -13.54 5.26
C SER A 39 6.62 -12.39 4.85
N GLY A 40 5.94 -12.54 3.72
CA GLY A 40 5.02 -11.55 3.18
C GLY A 40 3.56 -11.70 3.61
N PHE A 41 2.65 -11.25 2.76
CA PHE A 41 1.21 -11.39 2.93
C PHE A 41 0.78 -12.84 2.78
N THR A 42 -0.08 -13.30 3.68
CA THR A 42 -0.73 -14.61 3.54
C THR A 42 -1.83 -14.58 2.48
N GLU A 43 -2.24 -15.75 1.99
CA GLU A 43 -3.38 -15.85 1.08
C GLU A 43 -4.66 -15.24 1.69
N SER A 44 -4.86 -15.38 3.00
CA SER A 44 -5.96 -14.74 3.73
C SER A 44 -5.85 -13.22 3.76
N ASP A 45 -4.64 -12.68 3.93
CA ASP A 45 -4.42 -11.23 3.88
C ASP A 45 -4.78 -10.67 2.52
N ILE A 46 -4.26 -11.30 1.45
CA ILE A 46 -4.49 -10.88 0.07
C ILE A 46 -5.99 -10.91 -0.27
N LYS A 47 -6.69 -11.98 0.10
CA LYS A 47 -8.15 -12.08 -0.07
C LYS A 47 -8.91 -11.00 0.71
N ALA A 48 -8.48 -10.69 1.93
CA ALA A 48 -9.10 -9.67 2.75
C ALA A 48 -8.89 -8.26 2.18
N ILE A 49 -7.68 -7.98 1.67
CA ILE A 49 -7.34 -6.73 0.99
C ILE A 49 -8.22 -6.55 -0.24
N GLN A 50 -8.22 -7.54 -1.13
CA GLN A 50 -9.01 -7.54 -2.36
C GLN A 50 -10.51 -7.32 -2.06
N SER A 51 -11.08 -8.12 -1.15
CA SER A 51 -12.50 -8.00 -0.78
C SER A 51 -12.85 -6.63 -0.18
N LYS A 52 -11.90 -5.97 0.49
CA LYS A 52 -12.13 -4.65 1.09
C LYS A 52 -12.15 -3.55 0.03
N ILE A 53 -11.26 -3.62 -0.96
CA ILE A 53 -11.22 -2.69 -2.10
C ILE A 53 -12.45 -2.87 -2.99
N GLU A 54 -12.85 -4.12 -3.25
CA GLU A 54 -14.05 -4.42 -4.06
C GLU A 54 -15.33 -3.81 -3.49
N LYS A 55 -15.44 -3.74 -2.16
CA LYS A 55 -16.57 -3.14 -1.42
C LYS A 55 -16.53 -1.61 -1.33
N MET A 56 -15.50 -0.97 -1.87
CA MET A 56 -15.48 0.48 -2.03
C MET A 56 -16.31 0.82 -3.27
N GLU A 57 -17.24 1.77 -3.15
CA GLU A 57 -18.27 2.04 -4.16
C GLU A 57 -18.37 3.51 -4.54
N GLU A 58 -17.80 4.42 -3.74
CA GLU A 58 -17.84 5.86 -4.01
C GLU A 58 -16.60 6.30 -4.81
N ASN A 59 -16.81 7.11 -5.85
CA ASN A 59 -15.68 7.65 -6.62
C ASN A 59 -14.83 8.57 -5.73
N ASN A 60 -13.50 8.40 -5.77
CA ASN A 60 -12.52 9.04 -4.89
C ASN A 60 -12.65 8.62 -3.41
N GLU A 61 -13.26 7.46 -3.14
CA GLU A 61 -13.29 6.90 -1.80
C GLU A 61 -11.89 6.47 -1.37
N ILE A 62 -11.46 6.93 -0.20
CA ILE A 62 -10.19 6.57 0.43
C ILE A 62 -10.49 5.75 1.69
N LYS A 63 -9.89 4.56 1.80
CA LYS A 63 -10.00 3.72 3.00
C LYS A 63 -8.67 3.12 3.41
N GLU A 64 -8.39 3.18 4.71
CA GLU A 64 -7.34 2.33 5.31
C GLU A 64 -7.75 0.87 5.14
N ILE A 65 -6.92 0.10 4.44
CA ILE A 65 -7.14 -1.33 4.22
C ILE A 65 -6.73 -2.12 5.45
N GLY A 66 -5.57 -1.81 6.02
CA GLY A 66 -5.10 -2.43 7.24
C GLY A 66 -3.60 -2.30 7.44
N SER A 67 -3.11 -3.12 8.35
CA SER A 67 -1.74 -3.11 8.84
C SER A 67 -1.24 -4.56 8.94
N PHE A 68 -0.16 -4.87 8.24
CA PHE A 68 0.31 -6.24 8.04
C PHE A 68 1.74 -6.37 8.57
N HIS A 69 1.96 -7.39 9.39
CA HIS A 69 3.29 -7.71 9.90
C HIS A 69 4.01 -8.58 8.87
N VAL A 70 5.23 -8.20 8.52
CA VAL A 70 6.06 -8.90 7.54
C VAL A 70 7.47 -9.09 8.10
N ILE A 71 8.25 -9.98 7.50
CA ILE A 71 9.68 -10.09 7.74
C ILE A 71 10.41 -9.68 6.46
N TYR A 72 11.35 -8.75 6.59
CA TYR A 72 12.15 -8.25 5.50
C TYR A 72 13.62 -8.20 5.90
N GLN A 73 14.47 -8.90 5.17
CA GLN A 73 15.91 -9.03 5.44
C GLN A 73 16.18 -9.53 6.87
N GLY A 74 15.38 -10.49 7.34
CA GLY A 74 15.46 -11.08 8.68
C GLY A 74 14.85 -10.24 9.80
N GLU A 75 14.41 -9.01 9.52
CA GLU A 75 13.89 -8.08 10.53
C GLU A 75 12.35 -7.97 10.46
N PRO A 76 11.65 -7.98 11.61
CA PRO A 76 10.22 -7.70 11.66
C PRO A 76 9.92 -6.26 11.20
N ALA A 77 8.99 -6.13 10.27
CA ALA A 77 8.50 -4.85 9.77
C ALA A 77 6.97 -4.82 9.70
N LYS A 78 6.44 -3.65 9.40
CA LYS A 78 5.00 -3.41 9.29
C LYS A 78 4.70 -2.62 8.03
N ILE A 79 3.75 -3.09 7.24
CA ILE A 79 3.22 -2.37 6.08
C ILE A 79 1.80 -1.92 6.43
N ARG A 80 1.55 -0.60 6.45
CA ARG A 80 0.19 -0.04 6.50
C ARG A 80 -0.26 0.23 5.07
N MET A 81 -1.51 -0.10 4.76
CA MET A 81 -2.08 0.10 3.43
C MET A 81 -3.32 0.96 3.47
N GLU A 82 -3.43 1.82 2.47
CA GLU A 82 -4.58 2.65 2.16
C GLU A 82 -4.87 2.52 0.67
N ALA A 83 -6.15 2.41 0.32
CA ALA A 83 -6.59 2.38 -1.07
C ALA A 83 -7.45 3.60 -1.33
N GLU A 84 -7.24 4.23 -2.48
CA GLU A 84 -8.13 5.19 -3.08
C GLU A 84 -8.69 4.58 -4.36
N ILE A 85 -10.00 4.67 -4.59
CA ILE A 85 -10.59 4.17 -5.85
C ILE A 85 -11.05 5.33 -6.73
N HIS A 86 -10.82 5.19 -8.03
CA HIS A 86 -11.38 6.08 -9.05
C HIS A 86 -12.33 5.28 -9.92
N ILE A 87 -13.56 5.78 -10.08
CA ILE A 87 -14.60 5.15 -10.89
C ILE A 87 -14.96 6.08 -12.05
N GLU A 88 -14.67 5.65 -13.28
CA GLU A 88 -15.03 6.34 -14.53
C GLU A 88 -15.57 5.31 -15.53
N ASP A 89 -16.75 5.56 -16.12
CA ASP A 89 -17.40 4.67 -17.09
C ASP A 89 -17.47 3.17 -16.67
N ASP A 90 -17.88 2.91 -15.42
CA ASP A 90 -17.94 1.59 -14.79
C ASP A 90 -16.57 0.87 -14.62
N LEU A 91 -15.47 1.52 -14.98
CA LEU A 91 -14.11 1.06 -14.70
C LEU A 91 -13.67 1.54 -13.32
N LYS A 92 -13.13 0.63 -12.51
CA LYS A 92 -12.60 0.91 -11.18
C LYS A 92 -11.09 0.77 -11.18
N GLU A 93 -10.40 1.88 -11.04
CA GLU A 93 -8.97 1.98 -10.79
C GLU A 93 -8.70 2.10 -9.29
N VAL A 94 -7.52 1.66 -8.85
CA VAL A 94 -7.12 1.63 -7.44
C VAL A 94 -5.74 2.22 -7.29
N VAL A 95 -5.61 3.33 -6.55
CA VAL A 95 -4.31 3.80 -6.07
C VAL A 95 -4.02 3.11 -4.74
N LEU A 96 -3.01 2.24 -4.71
CA LEU A 96 -2.58 1.54 -3.50
C LEU A 96 -1.40 2.27 -2.86
N ASN A 97 -1.61 2.84 -1.68
CA ASN A 97 -0.60 3.50 -0.88
C ASN A 97 -0.07 2.54 0.21
N MET A 98 1.24 2.29 0.22
CA MET A 98 1.91 1.36 1.13
C MET A 98 2.96 2.09 1.97
N TYR A 99 2.72 2.19 3.27
CA TYR A 99 3.57 2.90 4.22
C TYR A 99 4.40 1.94 5.06
N SER A 100 5.68 2.21 5.21
CA SER A 100 6.57 1.45 6.09
C SER A 100 7.82 2.28 6.47
N ASN A 101 8.91 1.61 6.88
CA ASN A 101 10.22 2.24 6.97
C ASN A 101 10.80 2.51 5.57
N GLN A 102 11.77 3.42 5.48
CA GLN A 102 12.32 3.90 4.22
C GLN A 102 12.94 2.80 3.34
N VAL A 103 13.61 1.80 3.93
CA VAL A 103 14.25 0.71 3.18
C VAL A 103 13.20 -0.18 2.52
N LEU A 104 12.17 -0.56 3.28
CA LEU A 104 11.09 -1.39 2.77
C LEU A 104 10.22 -0.63 1.77
N VAL A 105 9.92 0.65 2.01
CA VAL A 105 9.19 1.50 1.05
C VAL A 105 9.92 1.57 -0.29
N LYS A 106 11.24 1.78 -0.28
CA LYS A 106 12.03 1.80 -1.52
C LYS A 106 11.95 0.46 -2.26
N THR A 107 11.95 -0.65 -1.55
CA THR A 107 11.80 -1.99 -2.16
C THR A 107 10.41 -2.19 -2.76
N ILE A 108 9.36 -1.74 -2.05
CA ILE A 108 7.98 -1.78 -2.56
C ILE A 108 7.87 -0.95 -3.84
N ASP A 109 8.45 0.25 -3.85
CA ASP A 109 8.47 1.14 -5.03
C ASP A 109 9.18 0.48 -6.23
N GLU A 110 10.33 -0.16 -6.00
CA GLU A 110 11.06 -0.91 -7.02
C GLU A 110 10.24 -2.08 -7.58
N GLU A 111 9.54 -2.85 -6.73
CA GLU A 111 8.68 -3.94 -7.19
C GLU A 111 7.41 -3.43 -7.89
N MET A 112 6.86 -2.27 -7.49
CA MET A 112 5.77 -1.61 -8.20
C MET A 112 6.19 -1.24 -9.64
N MET A 113 7.33 -0.57 -9.79
CA MET A 113 7.88 -0.20 -11.10
C MET A 113 8.12 -1.44 -11.98
N LYS A 114 8.74 -2.48 -11.43
CA LYS A 114 8.99 -3.73 -12.15
C LYS A 114 7.68 -4.41 -12.57
N PHE A 115 6.69 -4.48 -11.69
CA PHE A 115 5.39 -5.08 -11.99
C PHE A 115 4.69 -4.35 -13.14
N ALA A 116 4.77 -3.02 -13.15
CA ALA A 116 4.24 -2.17 -14.22
C ALA A 116 4.95 -2.37 -15.54
N ASP A 117 6.29 -2.33 -15.55
CA ASP A 117 7.12 -2.50 -16.74
C ASP A 117 6.86 -3.85 -17.43
N GLU A 118 6.75 -4.93 -16.65
CA GLU A 118 6.51 -6.29 -17.17
C GLU A 118 5.12 -6.46 -17.79
N ARG A 119 4.15 -5.60 -17.43
CA ARG A 119 2.74 -5.70 -17.84
C ARG A 119 2.28 -4.57 -18.74
N GLY A 120 3.16 -3.61 -19.05
CA GLY A 120 2.85 -2.45 -19.89
C GLY A 120 1.74 -1.59 -19.30
N MET A 121 1.78 -1.37 -17.98
CA MET A 121 0.87 -0.45 -17.28
C MET A 121 1.27 1.01 -17.50
#